data_AF-M5U811-F1
#
_entry.id   AF-M5U811-F1
#
_cell.length_a   1.000
_cell.length_b   1.000
_cell.length_c   1.000
_cell.angle_alpha   90.00
_cell.angle_beta   90.00
_cell.angle_gamma   90.00
#
_symmetry.space_group_name_H-M   'P 1'
#
loop_
_entity.id
_entity.type
_entity.pdbx_description
1 polymer ?
#
loop_
_entity_poly.entity_id
_entity_poly.type
_entity_poly.pdbx_seq_one_letter_code
_entity_poly.pdbx_strand_id
1 'polypeptide(L)'
;MTATQNTSAISTDNTLKTLLCHAVAANRSEQKTLALVVPKIVSLQPAFFCDLANSWRQLRDQLGINPKTILRIDYCTAEAGLDWLRGFRRRFDLYRCRRAFQRQGLSDSISLTNCLVISRPAEASESVVLGISEPGVSLPKWVKPAQMSLPGIS
;
A
#
# COMPACT_ATOMS: atom_id res chain seq x y z
N MET A 1 -11.02 9.86 43.07
CA MET A 1 -11.55 9.49 41.74
C MET A 1 -10.47 9.82 40.71
N THR A 2 -9.54 8.90 40.50
CA THR A 2 -8.44 9.06 39.54
C THR A 2 -8.84 8.37 38.25
N ALA A 3 -9.05 9.16 37.20
CA ALA A 3 -9.40 8.69 35.88
C ALA A 3 -8.22 7.91 35.27
N THR A 4 -8.37 6.59 35.22
CA THR A 4 -7.51 5.70 34.44
C THR A 4 -7.68 6.08 32.97
N GLN A 5 -6.70 6.78 32.41
CA GLN A 5 -6.61 6.96 30.96
C GLN A 5 -6.31 5.59 30.35
N ASN A 6 -7.38 4.87 29.99
CA ASN A 6 -7.31 3.79 29.03
C ASN A 6 -6.92 4.40 27.67
N THR A 7 -5.62 4.58 27.46
CA THR A 7 -5.00 4.45 26.14
C THR A 7 -5.19 3.01 25.70
N SER A 8 -6.44 2.65 25.39
CA SER A 8 -6.74 1.53 24.53
C SER A 8 -5.91 1.77 23.29
N ALA A 9 -4.91 0.92 23.06
CA ALA A 9 -4.25 0.79 21.79
C ALA A 9 -5.36 0.77 20.74
N ILE A 10 -5.54 1.90 20.04
CA ILE A 10 -6.44 1.99 18.90
C ILE A 10 -5.93 0.90 17.98
N SER A 11 -6.70 -0.19 17.89
CA SER A 11 -6.36 -1.44 17.22
C SER A 11 -5.74 -1.15 15.85
N THR A 12 -4.42 -1.09 15.80
CA THR A 12 -3.62 -0.91 14.59
C THR A 12 -3.92 -2.06 13.62
N ASP A 13 -4.30 -3.22 14.16
CA ASP A 13 -4.63 -4.45 13.43
C ASP A 13 -5.86 -4.31 12.51
N ASN A 14 -6.89 -3.57 12.90
CA ASN A 14 -8.11 -3.50 12.09
C ASN A 14 -8.01 -2.48 10.94
N THR A 15 -7.12 -1.50 11.04
CA THR A 15 -6.99 -0.45 10.02
C THR A 15 -6.43 -1.00 8.72
N LEU A 16 -5.31 -1.75 8.79
CA LEU A 16 -4.70 -2.38 7.61
C LEU A 16 -5.63 -3.43 7.00
N LYS A 17 -6.32 -4.21 7.84
CA LYS A 17 -7.31 -5.18 7.38
C LYS A 17 -8.46 -4.51 6.63
N THR A 18 -9.01 -3.43 7.17
CA THR A 18 -10.10 -2.67 6.54
C THR A 18 -9.67 -2.07 5.21
N LEU A 19 -8.47 -1.47 5.17
CA LEU A 19 -7.87 -0.97 3.94
C LEU A 19 -7.75 -2.06 2.88
N LEU A 20 -7.22 -3.23 3.25
CA LEU A 20 -7.05 -4.36 2.35
C LEU A 20 -8.40 -4.92 1.87
N CYS A 21 -9.41 -5.02 2.73
CA CYS A 21 -10.77 -5.39 2.33
C CYS A 21 -11.32 -4.42 1.27
N HIS A 22 -11.15 -3.11 1.46
CA HIS A 22 -11.55 -2.12 0.47
C HIS A 22 -10.75 -2.24 -0.83
N ALA A 23 -9.46 -2.55 -0.76
CA ALA A 23 -8.64 -2.78 -1.94
C ALA A 23 -9.15 -4.01 -2.73
N VAL A 24 -9.44 -5.12 -2.06
CA VAL A 24 -10.00 -6.33 -2.66
C VAL A 24 -11.36 -6.05 -3.31
N ALA A 25 -12.25 -5.37 -2.59
CA ALA A 25 -13.58 -5.02 -3.10
C ALA A 25 -13.49 -4.10 -4.33
N ALA A 26 -12.63 -3.08 -4.28
CA ALA A 26 -12.40 -2.20 -5.43
C ALA A 26 -11.87 -2.98 -6.64
N ASN A 27 -10.90 -3.88 -6.44
CA ASN A 27 -10.28 -4.63 -7.52
C ASN A 27 -11.26 -5.61 -8.17
N ARG A 28 -12.01 -6.38 -7.37
CA ARG A 28 -12.83 -7.48 -7.87
C ARG A 28 -14.24 -7.05 -8.29
N SER A 29 -14.87 -6.20 -7.50
CA SER A 29 -16.28 -5.81 -7.73
C SER A 29 -16.40 -4.56 -8.59
N GLU A 30 -15.57 -3.54 -8.32
CA GLU A 30 -15.66 -2.26 -9.03
C GLU A 30 -14.73 -2.17 -10.26
N GLN A 31 -13.81 -3.12 -10.43
CA GLN A 31 -12.73 -3.07 -11.44
C GLN A 31 -11.92 -1.76 -11.36
N LYS A 32 -11.67 -1.31 -10.13
CA LYS A 32 -10.93 -0.09 -9.77
C LYS A 32 -9.75 -0.40 -8.85
N THR A 33 -8.75 0.47 -8.87
CA THR A 33 -7.60 0.38 -7.97
C THR A 33 -7.78 1.37 -6.83
N LEU A 34 -7.78 0.90 -5.59
CA LEU A 34 -7.71 1.79 -4.43
C LEU A 34 -6.29 2.38 -4.36
N ALA A 35 -6.15 3.69 -4.16
CA ALA A 35 -4.86 4.33 -4.01
C ALA A 35 -4.77 5.16 -2.74
N LEU A 36 -3.78 4.87 -1.90
CA LEU A 36 -3.44 5.72 -0.78
C LEU A 36 -2.73 6.97 -1.26
N VAL A 37 -3.26 8.13 -0.91
CA VAL A 37 -2.58 9.42 -1.14
C VAL A 37 -1.85 9.77 0.14
N VAL A 38 -0.52 9.66 0.10
CA VAL A 38 0.36 9.80 1.28
C VAL A 38 1.38 10.93 1.10
N PRO A 39 1.69 11.70 2.15
CA PRO A 39 2.81 12.64 2.12
C PRO A 39 4.13 11.91 1.82
N LYS A 40 5.02 12.56 1.05
CA LYS A 40 6.31 12.00 0.63
C LYS A 40 7.17 11.46 1.78
N ILE A 41 7.11 12.10 2.95
CA ILE A 41 7.85 11.70 4.15
C ILE A 41 7.42 10.34 4.74
N VAL A 42 6.18 9.93 4.45
CA VAL A 42 5.60 8.66 4.92
C VAL A 42 5.74 7.55 3.87
N SER A 43 6.09 7.90 2.63
CA SER A 43 6.25 6.94 1.54
C SER A 43 7.44 5.99 1.76
N LEU A 44 7.30 4.73 1.33
CA LEU A 44 8.39 3.74 1.26
C LEU A 44 9.06 3.36 2.60
N GLN A 45 8.33 3.42 3.73
CA GLN A 45 8.79 2.88 5.01
C GLN A 45 8.71 1.35 5.06
N PRO A 46 9.82 0.59 5.19
CA PRO A 46 9.80 -0.87 5.09
C PRO A 46 8.87 -1.55 6.10
N ALA A 47 8.80 -1.04 7.34
CA ALA A 47 7.96 -1.60 8.39
C ALA A 47 6.47 -1.63 7.98
N PHE A 48 5.96 -0.51 7.48
CA PHE A 48 4.58 -0.41 6.99
C PHE A 48 4.26 -1.46 5.93
N PHE A 49 5.15 -1.69 4.95
CA PHE A 49 4.91 -2.68 3.91
C PHE A 49 5.04 -4.12 4.40
N CYS A 50 5.91 -4.38 5.38
CA CYS A 50 5.98 -5.69 6.02
C CYS A 50 4.68 -5.99 6.79
N ASP A 51 4.18 -5.02 7.56
CA ASP A 51 2.92 -5.15 8.29
C ASP A 51 1.75 -5.36 7.32
N LEU A 52 1.69 -4.57 6.24
CA LEU A 52 0.70 -4.73 5.18
C LEU A 52 0.75 -6.12 4.53
N ALA A 53 1.95 -6.66 4.29
CA ALA A 53 2.12 -7.99 3.71
C ALA A 53 1.67 -9.11 4.67
N ASN A 54 1.97 -8.98 5.96
CA ASN A 54 1.51 -9.91 6.99
C ASN A 54 -0.02 -9.87 7.13
N SER A 55 -0.62 -8.68 7.18
CA SER A 55 -2.07 -8.52 7.19
C SER A 55 -2.71 -9.08 5.91
N TRP A 56 -2.05 -8.92 4.75
CA TRP A 56 -2.52 -9.50 3.49
C TRP A 56 -2.55 -11.02 3.53
N ARG A 57 -1.50 -11.68 4.04
CA ARG A 57 -1.50 -13.15 4.21
C ARG A 57 -2.70 -13.61 5.03
N GLN A 58 -2.89 -13.01 6.21
CA GLN A 58 -3.97 -13.37 7.11
C GLN A 58 -5.35 -13.13 6.47
N LEU A 59 -5.53 -11.99 5.80
CA LEU A 59 -6.79 -11.65 5.15
C LEU A 59 -7.09 -12.59 3.98
N ARG A 60 -6.07 -12.92 3.17
CA ARG A 60 -6.19 -13.82 2.02
C ARG A 60 -6.70 -15.19 2.45
N ASP A 61 -6.15 -15.72 3.54
CA ASP A 61 -6.58 -17.00 4.12
C ASP A 61 -8.02 -16.91 4.65
N GLN A 62 -8.38 -15.83 5.34
CA GLN A 62 -9.73 -15.59 5.85
C GLN A 62 -10.79 -15.46 4.74
N LEU A 63 -10.43 -14.87 3.60
CA LEU A 63 -11.32 -14.67 2.45
C LEU A 63 -11.32 -15.85 1.46
N GLY A 64 -10.55 -16.91 1.71
CA GLY A 64 -10.42 -18.05 0.79
C GLY A 64 -9.84 -17.65 -0.58
N ILE A 65 -9.04 -16.59 -0.62
CA ILE A 65 -8.37 -16.15 -1.85
C ILE A 65 -7.20 -17.08 -2.15
N ASN A 66 -6.95 -17.38 -3.43
CA ASN A 66 -5.85 -18.24 -3.86
C ASN A 66 -4.53 -17.80 -3.20
N PRO A 67 -3.79 -18.71 -2.53
CA PRO A 67 -2.55 -18.36 -1.82
C PRO A 67 -1.43 -17.86 -2.74
N LYS A 68 -1.52 -18.09 -4.06
CA LYS A 68 -0.62 -17.49 -5.06
C LYS A 68 -0.96 -16.03 -5.38
N THR A 69 -2.12 -15.53 -4.97
CA THR A 69 -2.51 -14.14 -5.22
C THR A 69 -1.64 -13.19 -4.40
N ILE A 70 -0.86 -12.36 -5.09
CA ILE A 70 0.04 -11.38 -4.47
C ILE A 70 -0.65 -10.03 -4.28
N LEU A 71 -0.27 -9.29 -3.24
CA LEU A 71 -0.58 -7.88 -3.14
C LEU A 71 0.46 -7.09 -3.94
N ARG A 72 0.05 -6.46 -5.03
CA ARG A 72 0.92 -5.60 -5.84
C ARG A 72 0.73 -4.15 -5.45
N ILE A 73 1.81 -3.51 -5.03
CA ILE A 73 1.85 -2.10 -4.72
C ILE A 73 2.46 -1.32 -5.88
N ASP A 74 1.64 -0.46 -6.49
CA ASP A 74 2.04 0.46 -7.54
C ASP A 74 2.30 1.84 -6.91
N TYR A 75 3.57 2.19 -6.76
CA TYR A 75 4.02 3.48 -6.22
C TYR A 75 4.21 4.50 -7.35
N CYS A 76 3.49 5.61 -7.27
CA CYS A 76 3.52 6.72 -8.22
C CYS A 76 3.88 8.05 -7.54
N THR A 77 4.63 8.89 -8.25
CA THR A 77 5.01 10.22 -7.77
C THR A 77 5.00 11.22 -8.90
N ALA A 78 4.80 12.50 -8.60
CA ALA A 78 4.81 13.56 -9.62
C ALA A 78 6.19 13.73 -10.28
N GLU A 79 7.26 13.37 -9.56
CA GLU A 79 8.66 13.62 -9.95
C GLU A 79 9.28 12.48 -10.78
N ALA A 80 8.49 11.65 -11.45
CA ALA A 80 9.04 10.52 -12.21
C ALA A 80 9.79 10.91 -13.51
N GLY A 81 9.93 12.21 -13.78
CA GLY A 81 10.76 12.78 -14.83
C GLY A 81 11.86 13.72 -14.29
N LEU A 82 13.06 13.58 -14.86
CA LEU A 82 14.20 14.52 -14.89
C LEU A 82 15.25 14.53 -13.75
N ASP A 83 14.98 14.09 -12.51
CA ASP A 83 16.01 14.14 -11.44
C ASP A 83 16.69 12.79 -11.14
N TRP A 84 17.88 12.56 -11.73
CA TRP A 84 18.65 11.32 -11.54
C TRP A 84 19.00 11.05 -10.06
N LEU A 85 19.40 12.09 -9.30
CA LEU A 85 19.73 11.96 -7.86
C LEU A 85 18.53 11.50 -7.02
N ARG A 86 17.33 11.99 -7.32
CA ARG A 86 16.10 11.54 -6.64
C ARG A 86 15.69 10.14 -7.05
N GLY A 87 15.95 9.77 -8.31
CA GLY A 87 15.82 8.41 -8.81
C GLY A 87 16.67 7.40 -8.03
N PHE A 88 17.89 7.77 -7.63
CA PHE A 88 18.75 6.92 -6.80
C PHE A 88 18.21 6.71 -5.39
N ARG A 89 17.84 7.78 -4.68
CA ARG A 89 17.25 7.67 -3.33
C ARG A 89 16.02 6.76 -3.35
N ARG A 90 15.16 6.90 -4.35
CA ARG A 90 13.99 6.05 -4.49
C ARG A 90 14.31 4.60 -4.80
N ARG A 91 15.26 4.34 -5.70
CA ARG A 91 15.74 2.97 -5.96
C ARG A 91 16.29 2.34 -4.69
N PHE A 92 16.98 3.12 -3.86
CA PHE A 92 17.47 2.69 -2.57
C PHE A 92 16.33 2.39 -1.58
N ASP A 93 15.31 3.24 -1.49
CA ASP A 93 14.16 3.02 -0.59
C ASP A 93 13.33 1.78 -1.01
N LEU A 94 13.11 1.60 -2.31
CA LEU A 94 12.49 0.38 -2.87
C LEU A 94 13.34 -0.85 -2.59
N TYR A 95 14.66 -0.74 -2.74
CA TYR A 95 15.59 -1.81 -2.42
C TYR A 95 15.53 -2.18 -0.94
N ARG A 96 15.47 -1.20 -0.03
CA ARG A 96 15.30 -1.45 1.41
C ARG A 96 14.02 -2.20 1.72
N CYS A 97 12.90 -1.82 1.10
CA CYS A 97 11.63 -2.53 1.24
C CYS A 97 11.75 -3.98 0.73
N ARG A 98 12.28 -4.19 -0.48
CA ARG A 98 12.48 -5.53 -1.06
C ARG A 98 13.38 -6.41 -0.20
N ARG A 99 14.47 -5.85 0.32
CA ARG A 99 15.39 -6.56 1.24
C ARG A 99 14.69 -6.92 2.55
N ALA A 100 13.82 -6.05 3.07
CA ALA A 100 13.02 -6.36 4.25
C ALA A 100 12.04 -7.50 3.97
N PHE A 101 11.38 -7.51 2.81
CA PHE A 101 10.49 -8.61 2.41
C PHE A 101 11.23 -9.93 2.35
N GLN A 102 12.39 -9.97 1.69
CA GLN A 102 13.21 -11.18 1.60
C GLN A 102 13.62 -11.71 2.98
N ARG A 103 14.09 -10.83 3.88
CA ARG A 103 14.49 -11.21 5.24
C ARG A 103 13.36 -11.82 6.05
N GLN A 104 12.13 -11.41 5.81
CA GLN A 104 10.94 -11.91 6.51
C GLN A 104 10.17 -12.97 5.69
N GLY A 105 10.72 -13.40 4.55
CA GLY A 105 10.08 -14.35 3.64
C GLY A 105 8.76 -13.86 3.04
N LEU A 106 8.55 -12.55 2.88
CA LEU A 106 7.30 -11.90 2.43
C LEU A 106 7.17 -11.73 0.91
N SER A 107 8.19 -12.09 0.14
CA SER A 107 8.27 -11.87 -1.32
C SER A 107 7.10 -12.48 -2.11
N ASP A 108 6.53 -13.60 -1.63
CA ASP A 108 5.43 -14.30 -2.29
C ASP A 108 4.05 -13.74 -1.91
N SER A 109 4.02 -12.67 -1.10
CA SER A 109 2.79 -12.08 -0.59
C SER A 109 2.66 -10.63 -0.99
N ILE A 110 3.76 -9.90 -1.14
CA ILE A 110 3.75 -8.51 -1.54
C ILE A 110 4.82 -8.23 -2.60
N SER A 111 4.49 -7.38 -3.57
CA SER A 111 5.44 -6.81 -4.52
C SER A 111 5.32 -5.29 -4.52
N LEU A 112 6.45 -4.59 -4.66
CA LEU A 112 6.50 -3.13 -4.70
C LEU A 112 7.17 -2.67 -5.99
N THR A 113 6.42 -1.91 -6.78
CA THR A 113 6.80 -1.45 -8.11
C THR A 113 6.68 0.06 -8.19
N ASN A 114 7.68 0.70 -8.79
CA ASN A 114 7.62 2.12 -9.12
C ASN A 114 7.12 2.27 -10.54
N CYS A 115 6.05 3.03 -10.72
CA CYS A 115 5.37 3.19 -12.00
C CYS A 115 4.98 4.66 -12.23
N LEU A 116 4.79 5.02 -13.50
CA LEU A 116 4.31 6.36 -13.88
C LEU A 116 2.81 6.49 -13.63
N VAL A 117 2.08 5.39 -13.77
CA VAL A 117 0.62 5.32 -13.67
C VAL A 117 0.24 4.07 -12.89
N ILE A 118 -0.69 4.21 -11.95
CA ILE A 118 -1.25 3.08 -11.18
C ILE A 118 -2.03 2.17 -12.12
N SER A 119 -1.67 0.88 -12.12
CA SER A 119 -2.30 -0.12 -12.99
C SER A 119 -3.79 -0.28 -12.66
N ARG A 120 -4.59 -0.58 -13.69
CA ARG A 120 -5.97 -1.02 -13.52
C ARG A 120 -5.98 -2.49 -13.04
N PRO A 121 -6.97 -2.93 -12.23
CA PRO A 121 -7.10 -4.34 -11.90
C PRO A 121 -7.38 -5.15 -13.17
N ALA A 122 -6.86 -6.37 -13.23
CA ALA A 122 -7.24 -7.33 -14.27
C ALA A 122 -8.32 -8.28 -13.74
N GLU A 123 -9.30 -8.61 -14.59
CA GLU A 123 -10.49 -9.40 -14.21
C GLU A 123 -10.15 -10.82 -13.70
N ALA A 124 -9.08 -11.43 -14.23
CA ALA A 124 -8.58 -12.75 -13.84
C ALA A 124 -7.23 -12.69 -13.12
N SER A 125 -6.95 -11.59 -12.42
CA SER A 125 -5.63 -11.28 -11.88
C SER A 125 -5.19 -12.22 -10.75
N GLU A 126 -3.98 -12.76 -10.87
CA GLU A 126 -3.21 -13.36 -9.76
C GLU A 126 -2.70 -12.31 -8.77
N SER A 127 -3.21 -11.07 -8.82
CA SER A 127 -2.82 -9.99 -7.93
C SER A 127 -3.97 -9.06 -7.55
N VAL A 128 -3.91 -8.51 -6.34
CA VAL A 128 -4.72 -7.35 -5.94
C VAL A 128 -3.82 -6.12 -6.02
N VAL A 129 -4.21 -5.11 -6.79
CA VAL A 129 -3.42 -3.89 -6.97
C VAL A 129 -3.84 -2.85 -5.93
N LEU A 130 -2.86 -2.29 -5.23
CA LEU A 130 -3.03 -1.11 -4.37
C LEU A 130 -2.08 -0.02 -4.87
N GLY A 131 -2.63 1.17 -5.10
CA GLY A 131 -1.84 2.34 -5.45
C GLY A 131 -1.31 3.04 -4.21
N ILE A 132 -0.12 3.63 -4.33
CA ILE A 132 0.37 4.64 -3.39
C ILE A 132 0.83 5.83 -4.21
N SER A 133 0.36 7.02 -3.86
CA SER A 133 0.63 8.24 -4.62
C SER A 133 0.89 9.43 -3.70
N GLU A 134 1.67 10.38 -4.19
CA GLU A 134 1.82 11.69 -3.57
C GLU A 134 0.63 12.60 -3.93
N PRO A 135 0.23 13.59 -3.09
CA PRO A 135 -0.92 14.46 -3.35
C PRO A 135 -0.89 15.22 -4.70
N GLY A 136 0.30 15.44 -5.27
CA GLY A 136 0.48 16.12 -6.56
C GLY A 136 0.33 15.23 -7.80
N VAL A 137 0.06 13.93 -7.66
CA VAL A 137 -0.09 13.02 -8.78
C VAL A 137 -1.51 13.06 -9.32
N SER A 138 -1.65 13.30 -10.63
CA SER A 138 -2.95 13.13 -11.31
C SER A 138 -3.31 11.65 -11.37
N LEU A 139 -4.40 11.28 -10.70
CA LEU A 139 -4.85 9.89 -10.65
C LEU A 139 -5.80 9.57 -11.81
N PRO A 140 -5.63 8.42 -12.49
CA PRO A 140 -6.55 7.99 -13.52
C PRO A 140 -7.98 7.77 -13.00
N LYS A 141 -8.97 7.81 -13.91
CA LYS A 141 -10.40 7.64 -13.57
C LYS A 141 -10.75 6.28 -12.94
N TRP A 142 -9.94 5.25 -13.19
CA TRP A 142 -10.11 3.91 -12.59
C TRP A 142 -9.49 3.79 -11.21
N VAL A 143 -8.88 4.85 -10.69
CA VAL A 143 -8.28 4.88 -9.36
C VAL A 143 -9.22 5.57 -8.38
N LYS A 144 -9.47 4.93 -7.25
CA LYS A 144 -10.23 5.50 -6.13
C LYS A 144 -9.24 6.04 -5.09
N PRO A 145 -9.13 7.36 -4.90
CA PRO A 145 -8.22 7.91 -3.89
C PRO A 145 -8.76 7.67 -2.48
N ALA A 146 -7.86 7.31 -1.58
CA ALA A 146 -8.06 7.30 -0.14
C ALA A 146 -7.00 8.22 0.48
N GLN A 147 -7.42 9.41 0.91
CA GLN A 147 -6.50 10.39 1.48
C GLN A 147 -6.13 9.99 2.90
N MET A 148 -4.82 9.96 3.18
CA MET A 148 -4.31 9.84 4.55
C MET A 148 -3.96 11.22 5.08
N SER A 149 -4.72 11.66 6.07
CA SER A 149 -4.40 12.86 6.85
C SER A 149 -3.55 12.43 8.05
N LEU A 150 -2.38 13.05 8.22
CA LEU A 150 -1.66 12.93 9.49
C LEU A 150 -2.35 13.84 10.52
N PRO A 151 -2.56 13.36 11.76
CA PRO A 151 -3.09 14.23 12.81
C PRO A 151 -2.14 15.41 13.06
N GLY A 152 -2.66 16.63 12.97
CA GLY A 152 -1.95 17.84 13.37
C GLY A 152 -1.16 18.59 12.27
N ILE A 153 -1.32 18.24 10.99
CA ILE A 153 -0.80 19.06 9.88
C ILE A 153 -1.99 19.48 9.01
N SER A 154 -2.57 20.62 9.37
CA SER A 154 -3.55 21.38 8.59
C SER A 154 -2.90 22.64 8.04
#